data_AF-A0A6L3NEV9-F1
#
_entry.id   AF-A0A6L3NEV9-F1
#
_cell.length_a   1.000
_cell.length_b   1.000
_cell.length_c   1.000
_cell.angle_alpha   90.00
_cell.angle_beta   90.00
_cell.angle_gamma   90.00
#
_symmetry.space_group_name_H-M   'P 1'
#
loop_
_entity.id
_entity.type
_entity.pdbx_description
1 polymer ?
#
loop_
_entity_poly.entity_id
_entity_poly.type
_entity_poly.pdbx_seq_one_letter_code
_entity_poly.pdbx_strand_id
1 'polypeptide(L)'
;MGKVYLIGAGPGAADLITVRGARLLEQADVVLHDALVEPAMLDYAPNARKIAVGKRCGQRSTAQHFINKQIVDAAREHACVVRLKGGDPMLFGRAEEEMRALEAAGIEYEVVPGITAALAGAATLKRSLTLRGVSRSVAFATHSRAP
;
A
#
# COMPACT_ATOMS: atom_id res chain seq x y z
N MET A 1 8.07 -7.42 -19.66
CA MET A 1 8.32 -6.85 -18.32
C MET A 1 7.20 -5.87 -18.04
N GLY A 2 6.40 -6.13 -17.01
CA GLY A 2 5.28 -5.28 -16.64
C GLY A 2 5.67 -4.11 -15.76
N LYS A 3 4.67 -3.30 -15.43
CA LYS A 3 4.77 -2.15 -14.53
C LYS A 3 4.11 -2.45 -13.19
N VAL A 4 4.74 -1.98 -12.11
CA VAL A 4 4.24 -2.15 -10.74
C VAL A 4 3.61 -0.86 -10.21
N TYR A 5 2.43 -0.96 -9.62
CA TYR A 5 1.76 0.16 -8.95
C TYR A 5 1.72 -0.09 -7.45
N LEU A 6 2.42 0.75 -6.67
CA LEU A 6 2.36 0.75 -5.21
C LEU A 6 1.18 1.64 -4.79
N ILE A 7 0.04 1.05 -4.42
CA ILE A 7 -1.22 1.78 -4.22
C ILE A 7 -1.61 1.80 -2.74
N GLY A 8 -1.92 2.99 -2.23
CA GLY A 8 -2.58 3.16 -0.93
C GLY A 8 -4.07 2.83 -0.98
N ALA A 9 -4.47 1.79 -0.26
CA ALA A 9 -5.87 1.36 -0.10
C ALA A 9 -6.69 2.33 0.77
N GLY A 10 -6.03 3.21 1.53
CA GLY A 10 -6.71 4.02 2.52
C GLY A 10 -6.92 3.27 3.86
N PRO A 11 -7.67 3.85 4.79
CA PRO A 11 -7.70 3.44 6.20
C PRO A 11 -8.61 2.25 6.51
N GLY A 12 -9.30 1.69 5.51
CA GLY A 12 -10.21 0.55 5.66
C GLY A 12 -11.45 0.65 4.77
N ALA A 13 -12.22 1.74 4.89
CA ALA A 13 -13.42 1.95 4.08
C ALA A 13 -13.05 2.03 2.58
N ALA A 14 -13.74 1.22 1.76
CA ALA A 14 -13.33 0.98 0.39
C ALA A 14 -13.50 2.19 -0.53
N ASP A 15 -14.40 3.11 -0.19
CA ASP A 15 -14.65 4.38 -0.87
C ASP A 15 -13.63 5.48 -0.55
N LEU A 16 -12.70 5.24 0.39
CA LEU A 16 -11.59 6.16 0.68
C LEU A 16 -10.33 5.89 -0.15
N ILE A 17 -10.38 4.92 -1.08
CA ILE A 17 -9.35 4.78 -2.11
C ILE A 17 -9.40 5.98 -3.07
N THR A 18 -8.26 6.34 -3.64
CA THR A 18 -8.24 7.37 -4.69
C THR A 18 -8.86 6.85 -5.98
N VAL A 19 -9.42 7.76 -6.79
CA VAL A 19 -9.94 7.42 -8.14
C VAL A 19 -8.86 6.77 -9.01
N ARG A 20 -7.60 7.21 -8.90
CA ARG A 20 -6.47 6.58 -9.60
C ARG A 20 -6.24 5.15 -9.11
N GLY A 21 -6.26 4.93 -7.79
CA GLY A 21 -6.08 3.62 -7.19
C GLY A 21 -7.13 2.61 -7.64
N ALA A 22 -8.42 2.99 -7.60
CA ALA A 22 -9.52 2.14 -8.06
C ALA A 22 -9.41 1.76 -9.54
N ARG A 23 -9.09 2.73 -10.42
CA ARG A 23 -8.92 2.48 -11.86
C ARG A 23 -7.79 1.52 -12.18
N LEU A 24 -6.67 1.60 -11.44
CA LEU A 24 -5.54 0.70 -11.63
C LEU A 24 -5.81 -0.70 -11.06
N LEU A 25 -6.56 -0.79 -9.95
CA LEU A 25 -7.03 -2.08 -9.42
C LEU A 25 -7.92 -2.83 -10.43
N GLU A 26 -8.82 -2.11 -11.09
CA GLU A 26 -9.71 -2.67 -12.11
C GLU A 26 -8.93 -3.29 -13.29
N GLN A 27 -7.79 -2.69 -13.63
CA GLN A 27 -6.91 -3.09 -14.73
C GLN A 27 -5.82 -4.09 -14.31
N ALA A 28 -5.74 -4.48 -13.05
CA ALA A 28 -4.66 -5.32 -12.55
C ALA A 28 -4.77 -6.76 -13.06
N ASP A 29 -3.64 -7.33 -13.49
CA ASP A 29 -3.53 -8.77 -13.75
C ASP A 29 -3.38 -9.54 -12.43
N VAL A 30 -2.66 -8.94 -11.48
CA VAL A 30 -2.36 -9.50 -10.17
C VAL A 30 -2.31 -8.41 -9.10
N VAL A 31 -2.89 -8.69 -7.94
CA VAL A 31 -2.91 -7.81 -6.77
C VAL A 31 -2.25 -8.50 -5.60
N LEU A 32 -1.08 -8.02 -5.18
CA LEU A 32 -0.40 -8.39 -3.95
C LEU A 32 -0.86 -7.45 -2.83
N HIS A 33 -1.62 -7.95 -1.85
CA HIS A 33 -2.24 -7.10 -0.82
C HIS A 33 -1.84 -7.49 0.61
N ASP A 34 -1.72 -6.49 1.49
CA ASP A 34 -1.47 -6.71 2.92
C ASP A 34 -2.69 -7.30 3.64
N ALA A 35 -2.45 -7.85 4.84
CA ALA A 35 -3.49 -8.36 5.72
C ALA A 35 -4.46 -7.27 6.24
N LEU A 36 -4.08 -5.99 6.17
CA LEU A 36 -4.92 -4.85 6.59
C LEU A 36 -5.92 -4.39 5.52
N VAL A 37 -5.86 -4.98 4.31
CA VAL A 37 -6.77 -4.62 3.22
C VAL A 37 -8.08 -5.39 3.40
N GLU A 38 -9.17 -4.65 3.52
CA GLU A 38 -10.53 -5.20 3.64
C GLU A 38 -10.95 -5.95 2.36
N PRO A 39 -11.71 -7.06 2.47
CA PRO A 39 -12.16 -7.83 1.31
C PRO A 39 -12.90 -6.99 0.25
N ALA A 40 -13.73 -6.03 0.69
CA ALA A 40 -14.46 -5.13 -0.20
C ALA A 40 -13.55 -4.27 -1.11
N MET A 41 -12.30 -4.04 -0.70
CA MET A 41 -11.32 -3.36 -1.56
C MET A 41 -10.91 -4.23 -2.75
N LEU A 42 -10.87 -5.55 -2.56
CA LEU A 42 -10.48 -6.50 -3.60
C LEU A 42 -11.58 -6.71 -4.65
N ASP A 43 -12.80 -6.22 -4.39
CA ASP A 43 -13.90 -6.21 -5.37
C ASP A 43 -13.65 -5.20 -6.50
N TYR A 44 -12.82 -4.18 -6.27
CA TYR A 44 -12.33 -3.27 -7.31
C TYR A 44 -11.35 -3.92 -8.30
N ALA A 45 -10.88 -5.13 -8.01
CA ALA A 45 -9.98 -5.90 -8.89
C ALA A 45 -10.65 -7.22 -9.32
N PRO A 46 -11.74 -7.18 -10.11
CA PRO A 46 -12.53 -8.36 -10.42
C PRO A 46 -11.78 -9.39 -11.28
N ASN A 47 -10.87 -8.93 -12.14
CA ASN A 47 -10.16 -9.78 -13.10
C ASN A 47 -8.78 -10.24 -12.60
N ALA A 48 -8.33 -9.71 -11.47
CA ALA A 48 -6.97 -9.93 -10.99
C ALA A 48 -6.84 -11.22 -10.18
N ARG A 49 -5.68 -11.87 -10.30
CA ARG A 49 -5.25 -12.87 -9.31
C ARG A 49 -4.92 -12.16 -7.99
N LYS A 50 -5.58 -12.54 -6.90
CA LYS A 50 -5.41 -11.91 -5.57
C LYS A 50 -4.43 -12.73 -4.73
N ILE A 51 -3.33 -12.12 -4.30
CA ILE A 51 -2.27 -12.75 -3.52
C ILE A 51 -2.13 -12.01 -2.20
N ALA A 52 -2.52 -12.67 -1.11
CA ALA A 52 -2.29 -12.14 0.22
C ALA A 52 -0.78 -12.21 0.56
N VAL A 53 -0.17 -11.06 0.81
CA VAL A 53 1.22 -10.93 1.23
C VAL A 53 1.28 -10.40 2.67
N GLY A 54 2.19 -10.95 3.48
CA GLY A 54 2.24 -10.68 4.91
C GLY A 54 2.12 -11.95 5.76
N LYS A 55 2.24 -11.83 7.08
CA LYS A 55 2.50 -12.99 7.94
C LYS A 55 1.27 -13.84 8.26
N ARG A 56 1.49 -15.15 8.12
CA ARG A 56 0.96 -16.19 9.04
C ARG A 56 1.94 -16.56 10.17
N CYS A 57 3.22 -16.14 10.18
CA CYS A 57 4.19 -16.55 11.22
C CYS A 57 5.31 -15.53 11.56
N GLY A 58 5.50 -15.23 12.85
CA GLY A 58 6.81 -15.16 13.53
C GLY A 58 7.88 -14.14 13.11
N GLN A 59 8.51 -14.25 11.93
CA GLN A 59 9.75 -13.52 11.58
C GLN A 59 9.60 -12.44 10.50
N ARG A 60 9.89 -11.17 10.87
CA ARG A 60 9.44 -9.94 10.16
C ARG A 60 10.39 -9.46 9.05
N SER A 61 11.69 -9.70 9.20
CA SER A 61 12.71 -9.26 8.23
C SER A 61 12.77 -10.17 7.00
N THR A 62 12.80 -11.49 7.20
CA THR A 62 12.73 -12.49 6.12
C THR A 62 11.47 -12.31 5.27
N ALA A 63 10.34 -11.95 5.90
CA ALA A 63 9.06 -11.76 5.22
C ALA A 63 9.11 -10.67 4.15
N GLN A 64 9.84 -9.56 4.36
CA GLN A 64 9.86 -8.48 3.37
C GLN A 64 10.64 -8.85 2.12
N HIS A 65 11.76 -9.55 2.28
CA HIS A 65 12.51 -10.04 1.13
C HIS A 65 11.65 -10.94 0.24
N PHE A 66 10.81 -11.80 0.84
CA PHE A 66 9.84 -12.60 0.10
C PHE A 66 8.76 -11.76 -0.60
N ILE A 67 8.27 -10.68 0.02
CA ILE A 67 7.31 -9.77 -0.62
C ILE A 67 7.97 -9.10 -1.83
N ASN A 68 9.16 -8.52 -1.64
CA ASN A 68 9.92 -7.85 -2.70
C ASN A 68 10.16 -8.80 -3.88
N LYS A 69 10.59 -10.04 -3.58
CA LYS A 69 10.77 -11.09 -4.59
C LYS A 69 9.46 -11.40 -5.33
N GLN A 70 8.35 -11.57 -4.63
CA GLN A 70 7.06 -11.84 -5.26
C GLN A 70 6.59 -10.70 -6.16
N ILE A 71 6.82 -9.44 -5.79
CA ILE A 71 6.48 -8.29 -6.64
C ILE A 71 7.33 -8.32 -7.92
N VAL A 72 8.64 -8.56 -7.79
CA VAL A 72 9.56 -8.65 -8.94
C VAL A 72 9.19 -9.81 -9.87
N ASP A 73 8.94 -10.99 -9.29
CA ASP A 73 8.57 -12.18 -10.07
C ASP A 73 7.20 -11.98 -10.76
N ALA A 74 6.22 -11.38 -10.08
CA ALA A 74 4.94 -11.01 -10.68
C ALA A 74 5.11 -10.04 -11.88
N ALA A 75 5.99 -9.06 -11.78
CA ALA A 75 6.24 -8.09 -12.87
C ALA A 75 6.99 -8.71 -14.07
N ARG A 76 7.56 -9.90 -13.92
CA ARG A 76 8.12 -10.66 -15.05
C ARG A 76 7.05 -11.42 -15.81
N GLU A 77 5.97 -11.81 -15.14
CA GLU A 77 4.90 -12.65 -15.68
C GLU A 77 3.69 -11.85 -16.15
N HIS A 78 3.42 -10.70 -15.53
CA HIS A 78 2.22 -9.89 -15.74
C HIS A 78 2.56 -8.49 -16.26
N ALA A 79 1.63 -7.86 -16.99
CA ALA A 79 1.82 -6.52 -17.55
C ALA A 79 1.47 -5.42 -16.52
N CYS A 80 0.42 -5.64 -15.73
CA CYS A 80 -0.08 -4.73 -14.71
C CYS A 80 -0.09 -5.40 -13.33
N VAL A 81 0.88 -5.05 -12.49
CA VAL A 81 1.02 -5.59 -11.13
C VAL A 81 0.63 -4.52 -10.13
N VAL A 82 -0.31 -4.82 -9.24
CA VAL A 82 -0.65 -3.91 -8.13
C VAL A 82 -0.12 -4.48 -6.82
N ARG A 83 0.60 -3.65 -6.08
CA ARG A 83 0.95 -3.85 -4.67
C ARG A 83 0.07 -2.93 -3.83
N LEU A 84 -0.98 -3.50 -3.25
CA LEU A 84 -1.99 -2.78 -2.49
C LEU A 84 -1.66 -2.76 -1.00
N LYS A 85 -1.50 -1.57 -0.42
CA LYS A 85 -1.01 -1.35 0.94
C LYS A 85 -2.04 -0.60 1.76
N GLY A 86 -2.23 -0.97 3.02
CA GLY A 86 -3.13 -0.25 3.93
C GLY A 86 -2.66 1.18 4.18
N GLY A 87 -3.60 2.13 4.24
CA GLY A 87 -3.30 3.55 4.42
C GLY A 87 -2.61 4.17 3.21
N ASP A 88 -1.45 4.79 3.46
CA ASP A 88 -0.60 5.39 2.42
C ASP A 88 0.73 4.61 2.32
N PRO A 89 1.21 4.27 1.11
CA PRO A 89 2.47 3.51 0.94
C PRO A 89 3.68 4.17 1.60
N MET A 90 3.72 5.50 1.61
CA MET A 90 4.88 6.30 1.97
C MET A 90 4.95 6.59 3.47
N LEU A 91 3.91 6.26 4.25
CA LEU A 91 3.89 6.50 5.70
C LEU A 91 3.88 5.20 6.49
N PHE A 92 5.03 4.83 7.06
CA PHE A 92 5.26 3.59 7.82
C PHE A 92 4.93 2.30 7.05
N GLY A 93 4.81 2.37 5.72
CA GLY A 93 4.43 1.24 4.86
C GLY A 93 5.58 0.43 4.27
N ARG A 94 6.85 0.79 4.55
CA ARG A 94 8.05 0.14 3.98
C ARG A 94 8.14 0.18 2.45
N ALA A 95 7.48 1.14 1.80
CA ALA A 95 7.52 1.28 0.34
C ALA A 95 8.95 1.43 -0.21
N GLU A 96 9.85 2.07 0.54
CA GLU A 96 11.27 2.22 0.15
C GLU A 96 11.96 0.88 -0.14
N GLU A 97 11.69 -0.16 0.65
CA GLU A 97 12.29 -1.48 0.45
C GLU A 97 11.73 -2.17 -0.80
N GLU A 98 10.45 -1.95 -1.10
CA GLU A 98 9.79 -2.48 -2.29
C GLU A 98 10.28 -1.73 -3.55
N MET A 99 10.40 -0.40 -3.50
CA MET A 99 10.93 0.42 -4.60
C MET A 99 12.36 0.05 -4.97
N ARG A 100 13.26 -0.07 -3.98
CA ARG A 100 14.66 -0.48 -4.24
C ARG A 100 14.78 -1.84 -4.91
N ALA A 101 13.90 -2.78 -4.56
CA ALA A 101 13.88 -4.09 -5.19
C ALA A 101 13.46 -4.02 -6.66
N LEU A 102 12.52 -3.13 -6.99
CA LEU A 102 12.06 -2.89 -8.37
C LEU A 102 13.14 -2.17 -9.19
N GLU A 103 13.76 -1.15 -8.63
CA GLU A 103 14.90 -0.43 -9.23
C GLU A 103 16.05 -1.39 -9.54
N ALA A 104 16.45 -2.21 -8.56
CA ALA A 104 17.52 -3.19 -8.75
C ALA A 104 17.20 -4.25 -9.81
N ALA A 105 15.92 -4.51 -10.05
CA ALA A 105 15.45 -5.43 -11.09
C ALA A 105 15.15 -4.72 -12.44
N GLY A 106 15.31 -3.40 -12.53
CA GLY A 106 15.01 -2.60 -13.72
C GLY A 106 13.52 -2.51 -14.06
N ILE A 107 12.63 -2.73 -13.08
CA ILE A 107 11.17 -2.73 -13.28
C ILE A 107 10.63 -1.32 -13.04
N GLU A 108 9.85 -0.82 -14.00
CA GLU A 108 9.15 0.46 -13.85
C GLU A 108 8.07 0.37 -12.78
N TYR A 109 7.95 1.42 -11.96
CA TYR A 109 6.90 1.50 -10.97
C TYR A 109 6.33 2.91 -10.81
N GLU A 110 5.13 2.99 -10.25
CA GLU A 110 4.46 4.23 -9.87
C GLU A 110 3.89 4.09 -8.45
N VAL A 111 4.01 5.16 -7.66
CA VAL A 111 3.38 5.26 -6.34
C VAL A 111 2.06 6.03 -6.47
N VAL A 112 0.97 5.43 -6.01
CA VAL A 112 -0.33 6.08 -5.90
C VAL A 112 -0.64 6.30 -4.42
N PRO A 113 -0.77 7.55 -3.97
CA PRO A 113 -0.99 7.85 -2.55
C PRO A 113 -2.36 7.36 -2.09
N GLY A 114 -2.50 7.21 -0.78
CA GLY A 114 -3.73 6.83 -0.10
C GLY A 114 -4.02 7.71 1.12
N ILE A 115 -5.24 7.61 1.65
CA ILE A 115 -5.60 8.30 2.88
C ILE A 115 -4.99 7.56 4.08
N THR A 116 -4.07 8.20 4.79
CA THR A 116 -3.48 7.62 6.00
C THR A 116 -4.47 7.55 7.17
N ALA A 117 -4.28 6.58 8.06
CA ALA A 117 -5.07 6.38 9.26
C ALA A 117 -5.17 7.63 10.15
N ALA A 118 -4.14 8.48 10.21
CA ALA A 118 -4.18 9.68 11.04
C ALA A 118 -5.22 10.70 10.55
N LEU A 119 -5.26 10.97 9.24
CA LEU A 119 -6.22 11.90 8.64
C LEU A 119 -7.63 11.30 8.67
N ALA A 120 -7.76 10.00 8.42
CA ALA A 120 -9.02 9.29 8.55
C ALA A 120 -9.56 9.36 9.98
N GLY A 121 -8.72 9.07 10.98
CA GLY A 121 -9.11 9.16 12.39
C GLY A 121 -9.52 10.57 12.79
N ALA A 122 -8.79 11.59 12.34
CA ALA A 122 -9.13 12.99 12.55
C ALA A 122 -10.52 13.34 11.96
N ALA A 123 -10.79 12.92 10.72
CA ALA A 123 -12.07 13.10 10.06
C ALA A 123 -13.22 12.39 10.80
N THR A 124 -13.03 11.13 11.19
CA THR A 124 -14.00 10.36 11.98
C THR A 124 -14.32 11.03 13.31
N LEU A 125 -13.32 11.56 13.99
CA LEU A 125 -13.49 12.31 15.24
C LEU A 125 -14.06 13.72 15.02
N LYS A 126 -14.23 14.17 13.77
CA LYS A 126 -14.62 15.53 13.39
C LYS A 126 -13.71 16.59 14.02
N ARG A 127 -12.40 16.30 14.08
CA ARG A 127 -11.37 17.20 14.60
C ARG A 127 -10.28 17.38 13.55
N SER A 128 -9.87 18.61 13.31
CA SER A 128 -8.67 18.87 12.51
C SER A 128 -7.41 18.57 13.33
N LEU A 129 -6.37 18.02 12.67
CA LEU A 129 -5.05 17.85 13.29
C LEU A 129 -4.33 19.20 13.54
N THR A 130 -4.78 20.26 12.88
CA THR A 130 -4.25 21.61 13.04
C THR A 130 -5.36 22.59 13.39
N LEU A 131 -5.01 23.61 14.18
CA LEU A 131 -5.93 24.67 14.55
C LEU A 131 -5.13 25.96 14.76
N ARG A 132 -5.49 27.01 14.02
CA ARG A 132 -4.78 28.29 14.07
C ARG A 132 -4.73 28.80 15.52
N GLY A 133 -3.52 29.17 15.96
CA GLY A 133 -3.28 29.64 17.33
C GLY A 133 -3.16 28.55 18.40
N VAL A 134 -3.45 27.28 18.06
CA VAL A 134 -3.42 26.16 19.02
C VAL A 134 -2.40 25.10 18.60
N SER A 135 -2.50 24.60 17.37
CA SER A 135 -1.58 23.58 16.82
C SER A 135 -1.07 24.03 15.44
N ARG A 136 0.25 24.21 15.34
CA ARG A 136 0.96 24.65 14.13
C ARG A 136 1.81 23.55 13.50
N SER A 137 1.86 22.36 14.11
CA SER A 137 2.70 21.24 13.68
C SER A 137 1.96 19.92 13.85
N VAL A 138 2.18 19.00 12.91
CA VAL A 138 1.71 17.61 12.99
C VAL A 138 2.94 16.71 12.95
N ALA A 139 3.03 15.76 13.87
CA ALA A 139 4.11 14.78 13.93
C ALA A 139 3.53 13.38 13.79
N PHE A 140 4.10 12.60 12.88
CA PHE A 140 3.81 11.18 12.74
C PHE A 140 4.96 10.39 13.36
N ALA A 141 4.64 9.50 14.28
CA ALA A 141 5.64 8.67 14.95
C ALA A 141 5.17 7.21 14.98
N THR A 142 6.13 6.29 14.94
CA THR A 142 5.89 4.86 15.15
C THR A 142 6.62 4.41 16.41
N HIS A 143 5.94 3.62 17.24
CA HIS A 143 6.55 3.06 18.45
C HIS A 143 7.52 1.90 18.11
N SER A 144 7.28 1.18 17.01
CA SER A 144 8.11 0.04 16.65
C SER A 144 9.28 0.46 15.77
N ARG A 145 10.49 0.12 16.20
CA ARG A 145 11.64 0.07 15.30
C ARG A 145 11.50 -1.17 14.42
N ALA A 146 11.71 -1.03 13.11
CA ALA A 146 12.05 -2.18 12.30
C ALA A 146 13.45 -2.63 12.74
N PRO A 147 13.64 -3.87 13.26
CA PRO A 147 14.98 -4.45 13.36
C PRO A 147 15.51 -4.80 11.96
#